data_AF-A0A0K9NFB8-F1
#
_entry.id   AF-A0A0K9NFB8-F1
#
_cell.length_a   1.000
_cell.length_b   1.000
_cell.length_c   1.000
_cell.angle_alpha   90.00
_cell.angle_beta   90.00
_cell.angle_gamma   90.00
#
_symmetry.space_group_name_H-M   'P 1'
#
loop_
_entity.id
_entity.type
_entity.pdbx_description
1 polymer ?
#
loop_
_entity_poly.entity_id
_entity_poly.type
_entity_poly.pdbx_seq_one_letter_code
_entity_poly.pdbx_strand_id
1 'polypeptide(L)'
;MQRDRILKVLPMKVRRLIEEEQLQFDYLQEIRLRTGKPLLMVYRGDELMTGPGRGGPYIVTKEDIREMMGYISNYSLYAYEQEMKQGFITIEGGHRVGMTGQAIIEDGKVKNIKYVSSVNLRIAHEVIGCADAVFPYVSCNRQLCHTLVISPPQVW
;
A
#
# COMPACT_ATOMS: atom_id res chain seq x y z
N MET A 1 -5.68 15.41 -1.65
CA MET A 1 -5.71 14.94 -0.24
C MET A 1 -5.26 13.49 -0.07
N GLN A 2 -5.88 12.48 -0.71
CA GLN A 2 -5.35 11.09 -0.72
C GLN A 2 -4.11 10.92 -1.62
N ARG A 3 -4.17 11.44 -2.85
CA ARG A 3 -3.05 11.43 -3.81
C ARG A 3 -1.73 11.90 -3.19
N ASP A 4 -1.75 13.04 -2.51
CA ASP A 4 -0.55 13.67 -1.94
C ASP A 4 0.11 12.79 -0.87
N ARG A 5 -0.66 12.00 -0.12
CA ARG A 5 -0.13 11.09 0.91
C ARG A 5 0.56 9.88 0.29
N ILE A 6 -0.05 9.29 -0.74
CA ILE A 6 0.50 8.16 -1.51
C ILE A 6 1.80 8.59 -2.19
N LEU A 7 1.80 9.73 -2.88
CA LEU A 7 2.97 10.21 -3.60
C LEU A 7 4.17 10.45 -2.68
N LYS A 8 3.94 10.94 -1.45
CA LYS A 8 5.01 11.25 -0.48
C LYS A 8 5.80 10.03 -0.02
N VAL A 9 5.22 8.82 -0.04
CA VAL A 9 5.94 7.59 0.31
C VAL A 9 6.61 6.92 -0.89
N LEU A 10 6.28 7.33 -2.11
CA LEU A 10 6.86 6.73 -3.32
C LEU A 10 8.25 7.30 -3.64
N PRO A 11 9.17 6.46 -4.14
CA PRO A 11 10.45 6.87 -4.71
C PRO A 11 10.28 7.91 -5.80
N MET A 12 11.23 8.83 -5.94
CA MET A 12 11.11 9.97 -6.87
C MET A 12 10.92 9.52 -8.33
N LYS A 13 11.59 8.44 -8.75
CA LYS A 13 11.44 7.91 -10.11
C LYS A 13 10.06 7.29 -10.32
N VAL A 14 9.59 6.51 -9.36
CA VAL A 14 8.26 5.87 -9.41
C VAL A 14 7.14 6.91 -9.37
N ARG A 15 7.30 7.96 -8.56
CA ARG A 15 6.37 9.11 -8.51
C ARG A 15 6.21 9.74 -9.89
N ARG A 16 7.32 10.05 -10.57
CA ARG A 16 7.29 10.65 -11.91
C ARG A 16 6.58 9.75 -12.93
N LEU A 17 6.88 8.46 -12.95
CA LEU A 17 6.22 7.51 -13.84
C LEU A 17 4.70 7.49 -13.63
N ILE A 18 4.25 7.44 -12.37
CA ILE A 18 2.81 7.42 -12.06
C ILE A 18 2.14 8.76 -12.43
N GLU A 19 2.85 9.88 -12.28
CA GLU A 19 2.35 11.18 -12.71
C GLU A 19 2.23 11.30 -14.24
N GLU A 20 3.15 10.70 -14.99
CA GLU A 20 3.14 10.66 -16.45
C GLU A 20 2.00 9.80 -17.02
N GLU A 21 1.60 8.73 -16.33
CA GLU A 21 0.49 7.85 -16.73
C GLU A 21 -0.90 8.52 -16.62
N GLN A 22 -1.00 9.70 -15.99
CA GLN A 22 -2.25 10.48 -15.82
C GLN A 22 -3.43 9.66 -15.29
N LEU A 23 -3.16 8.70 -14.40
CA LEU A 23 -4.17 7.79 -13.85
C LEU A 23 -5.15 8.51 -12.92
N GLN A 24 -6.40 8.05 -12.93
CA GLN A 24 -7.38 8.42 -11.91
C GLN A 24 -7.09 7.61 -10.63
N PHE A 25 -6.53 8.25 -9.62
CA PHE A 25 -6.05 7.59 -8.39
C PHE A 25 -7.13 6.76 -7.67
N ASP A 26 -8.41 7.13 -7.77
CA ASP A 26 -9.55 6.43 -7.17
C ASP A 26 -9.66 4.96 -7.63
N TYR A 27 -9.04 4.61 -8.77
CA TYR A 27 -9.03 3.25 -9.30
C TYR A 27 -7.70 2.52 -9.11
N LEU A 28 -6.68 3.17 -8.53
CA LEU A 28 -5.37 2.57 -8.27
C LEU A 28 -5.41 1.81 -6.94
N GLN A 29 -5.39 0.49 -6.98
CA GLN A 29 -5.54 -0.36 -5.79
C GLN A 29 -4.20 -0.72 -5.16
N GLU A 30 -3.18 -1.04 -5.97
CA GLU A 30 -1.88 -1.47 -5.46
C GLU A 30 -0.72 -0.95 -6.31
N ILE A 31 0.42 -0.70 -5.66
CA ILE A 31 1.72 -0.45 -6.31
C ILE A 31 2.73 -1.45 -5.72
N ARG A 32 3.36 -2.24 -6.58
CA ARG A 32 4.28 -3.32 -6.20
C ARG A 32 5.69 -3.00 -6.69
N LEU A 33 6.60 -2.87 -5.74
CA LEU A 33 8.02 -2.67 -5.99
C LEU A 33 8.77 -3.92 -5.58
N ARG A 34 9.54 -4.51 -6.49
CA ARG A 34 10.42 -5.64 -6.17
C ARG A 34 11.74 -5.48 -6.91
N THR A 35 12.85 -5.47 -6.17
CA THR A 35 14.19 -5.28 -6.74
C THR A 35 14.46 -6.24 -7.89
N GLY A 36 14.90 -5.70 -9.03
CA GLY A 36 15.24 -6.45 -10.24
C GLY A 36 14.02 -6.97 -11.01
N LYS A 37 12.81 -6.53 -10.65
CA LYS A 37 11.57 -6.86 -11.35
C LYS A 37 10.88 -5.60 -11.85
N PRO A 38 10.01 -5.74 -12.87
CA PRO A 38 9.13 -4.67 -13.31
C PRO A 38 8.32 -4.05 -12.17
N LEU A 39 8.15 -2.73 -12.22
CA LEU A 39 7.15 -2.01 -11.43
C LEU A 39 5.76 -2.44 -11.90
N LEU A 40 4.93 -2.88 -10.97
CA LEU A 40 3.58 -3.37 -11.25
C LEU A 40 2.56 -2.57 -10.44
N MET A 41 1.43 -2.26 -11.06
CA MET A 41 0.29 -1.63 -10.41
C MET A 41 -0.95 -2.49 -10.61
N VAL A 42 -1.86 -2.47 -9.64
CA VAL A 42 -3.22 -2.98 -9.83
C VAL A 42 -4.12 -1.78 -9.99
N TYR A 43 -4.75 -1.66 -11.15
CA TYR A 43 -5.59 -0.53 -11.53
C TYR A 43 -6.88 -1.05 -12.15
N ARG A 44 -8.03 -0.65 -11.60
CA ARG A 44 -9.35 -1.16 -12.01
C ARG A 44 -9.47 -2.70 -11.97
N GLY A 45 -8.72 -3.34 -11.08
CA GLY A 45 -8.65 -4.81 -10.94
C GLY A 45 -7.63 -5.48 -11.85
N ASP A 46 -7.06 -4.77 -12.81
CA ASP A 46 -6.09 -5.32 -13.77
C ASP A 46 -4.64 -5.04 -13.36
N GLU A 47 -3.75 -6.00 -13.62
CA GLU A 47 -2.31 -5.80 -13.43
C GLU A 47 -1.70 -5.05 -14.61
N LEU A 48 -1.07 -3.91 -14.33
CA LEU A 48 -0.38 -3.07 -15.29
C LEU A 48 1.13 -3.04 -14.97
N MET A 49 1.95 -3.25 -15.98
CA MET A 49 3.40 -3.02 -15.88
C MET A 49 3.70 -1.59 -16.30
N THR A 50 4.28 -0.80 -15.41
CA THR A 50 4.54 0.63 -15.65
C THR A 50 5.98 0.86 -16.06
N GLY A 51 6.19 1.77 -17.01
CA GLY A 51 7.53 2.13 -17.46
C GLY A 51 7.54 3.43 -18.24
N PRO A 52 8.73 3.96 -18.58
CA PRO A 52 8.84 5.20 -19.34
C PRO A 52 8.34 5.01 -20.78
N GLY A 53 7.06 5.29 -21.01
CA GLY A 53 6.42 5.29 -22.32
C GLY A 53 6.67 4.00 -23.13
N ARG A 54 7.18 4.15 -24.36
CA ARG A 54 7.42 3.03 -25.30
C ARG A 54 8.67 2.18 -24.97
N GLY A 55 9.39 2.48 -23.90
CA GLY A 55 10.67 1.84 -23.55
C GLY A 55 10.58 0.50 -22.82
N GLY A 56 9.37 -0.02 -22.60
CA GLY A 56 9.13 -1.21 -21.79
C GLY A 56 9.04 -0.91 -20.28
N PRO A 57 8.91 -1.94 -19.43
CA PRO A 57 8.64 -1.75 -18.01
C PRO A 57 9.83 -1.16 -17.25
N TYR A 58 9.55 -0.28 -16.29
CA TYR A 58 10.55 0.22 -15.36
C TYR A 58 10.99 -0.89 -14.43
N ILE A 59 12.30 -1.18 -14.38
CA ILE A 59 12.87 -2.17 -13.48
C ILE A 59 13.20 -1.51 -12.15
N VAL A 60 12.55 -2.00 -11.08
CA VAL A 60 12.73 -1.47 -9.73
C VAL A 60 14.15 -1.77 -9.24
N THR A 61 14.82 -0.74 -8.75
CA THR A 61 16.18 -0.82 -8.25
C THR A 61 16.23 -1.00 -6.73
N LYS A 62 17.41 -1.36 -6.19
CA LYS A 62 17.62 -1.34 -4.73
C LYS A 62 17.51 0.07 -4.15
N GLU A 63 17.85 1.08 -4.94
CA GLU A 63 17.76 2.48 -4.52
C GLU A 63 16.31 2.91 -4.36
N ASP A 64 15.42 2.50 -5.28
CA ASP A 64 13.98 2.78 -5.14
C ASP A 64 13.42 2.21 -3.83
N ILE A 65 13.78 0.97 -3.49
CA ILE A 65 13.35 0.38 -2.22
C ILE A 65 13.95 1.14 -1.03
N ARG A 66 15.23 1.49 -1.06
CA ARG A 66 15.90 2.25 0.01
C ARG A 66 15.25 3.61 0.23
N GLU A 67 14.99 4.33 -0.86
CA GLU A 67 14.35 5.64 -0.86
C GLU A 67 12.93 5.56 -0.28
N MET A 68 12.13 4.59 -0.75
CA MET A 68 10.78 4.33 -0.23
C MET A 68 10.81 4.07 1.28
N MET A 69 11.73 3.22 1.75
CA MET A 69 11.87 2.91 3.16
C MET A 69 12.24 4.14 3.99
N GLY A 70 13.12 5.01 3.48
CA GLY A 70 13.47 6.27 4.13
C GLY A 70 12.29 7.24 4.26
N TYR A 71 11.45 7.32 3.22
CA TYR A 71 10.23 8.10 3.29
C TYR A 71 9.25 7.55 4.33
N ILE A 72 8.98 6.24 4.30
CA ILE A 72 8.08 5.58 5.25
C ILE A 72 8.58 5.74 6.69
N SER A 73 9.88 5.57 6.94
CA SER A 73 10.43 5.71 8.30
C SER A 73 10.25 7.11 8.86
N ASN A 74 10.33 8.16 8.02
CA ASN A 74 10.12 9.54 8.46
C ASN A 74 8.66 9.82 8.86
N TYR A 75 7.69 9.08 8.33
CA TYR A 75 6.27 9.23 8.69
C TYR A 75 5.90 8.49 9.99
N SER A 76 6.68 7.50 10.40
CA SER A 76 6.30 6.58 11.49
C SER A 76 7.47 6.27 12.44
N LEU A 77 8.39 7.22 12.70
CA LEU A 77 9.61 7.02 13.50
C LEU A 77 9.40 6.20 14.80
N TYR A 78 8.28 6.40 15.49
CA TYR A 78 7.96 5.70 16.74
C TYR A 78 7.26 4.34 16.58
N ALA A 79 6.48 4.12 15.52
CA ALA A 79 5.79 2.84 15.29
C ALA A 79 6.54 1.91 14.32
N TYR A 80 7.50 2.45 13.56
CA TYR A 80 8.25 1.77 12.51
C TYR A 80 8.88 0.45 12.98
N GLU A 81 9.52 0.38 14.15
CA GLU A 81 10.15 -0.85 14.63
C GLU A 81 9.14 -1.95 14.98
N GLN A 82 8.00 -1.60 15.60
CA GLN A 82 6.98 -2.59 15.97
C GLN A 82 6.18 -3.03 14.75
N GLU A 83 5.86 -2.10 13.85
CA GLU A 83 5.17 -2.39 12.58
C GLU A 83 6.05 -3.21 11.62
N MET A 84 7.37 -2.96 11.59
CA MET A 84 8.35 -3.78 10.87
C MET A 84 8.29 -5.25 11.27
N LYS A 85 8.10 -5.57 12.55
CA LYS A 85 7.95 -6.96 13.01
C LYS A 85 6.71 -7.64 12.45
N GLN A 86 5.67 -6.87 12.15
CA GLN A 86 4.43 -7.36 11.55
C GLN A 86 4.54 -7.49 10.02
N GLY A 87 5.60 -6.96 9.41
CA GLY A 87 5.82 -7.01 7.96
C GLY A 87 4.95 -6.03 7.17
N PHE A 88 4.28 -5.09 7.83
CA PHE A 88 3.58 -3.99 7.17
C PHE A 88 3.51 -2.75 8.07
N ILE A 89 3.39 -1.59 7.45
CA ILE A 89 3.17 -0.29 8.10
C ILE A 89 1.85 0.30 7.61
N THR A 90 1.08 0.93 8.48
CA THR A 90 -0.10 1.69 8.08
C THR A 90 0.27 3.17 8.02
N ILE A 91 0.00 3.82 6.89
CA ILE A 91 0.25 5.25 6.72
C ILE A 91 -1.07 6.04 6.74
N GLU A 92 -0.96 7.36 6.85
CA GLU A 92 -2.10 8.28 6.89
C GLU A 92 -3.08 8.01 5.72
N GLY A 93 -4.38 8.00 6.01
CA GLY A 93 -5.41 7.63 5.03
C GLY A 93 -5.75 6.14 5.02
N GLY A 94 -5.17 5.33 5.92
CA GLY A 94 -5.48 3.90 6.05
C GLY A 94 -4.81 3.03 4.99
N HIS A 95 -3.87 3.59 4.22
CA HIS A 95 -3.09 2.84 3.24
C HIS A 95 -2.09 1.93 3.96
N ARG A 96 -1.78 0.78 3.37
CA ARG A 96 -0.92 -0.23 3.99
C ARG A 96 0.28 -0.49 3.11
N VAL A 97 1.47 -0.43 3.71
CA VAL A 97 2.73 -0.74 3.06
C VAL A 97 3.25 -2.06 3.61
N GLY A 98 3.03 -3.14 2.87
CA GLY A 98 3.64 -4.45 3.14
C GLY A 98 5.09 -4.47 2.67
N MET A 99 5.94 -5.23 3.36
CA MET A 99 7.35 -5.35 3.04
C MET A 99 7.83 -6.80 3.16
N THR A 100 8.85 -7.13 2.39
CA THR A 100 9.50 -8.45 2.47
C THR A 100 11.00 -8.29 2.41
N GLY A 101 11.69 -8.99 3.32
CA GLY A 101 13.14 -9.00 3.44
C GLY A 101 13.59 -10.17 4.31
N GLN A 102 14.81 -10.07 4.83
CA GLN A 102 15.37 -11.05 5.74
C GLN A 102 14.91 -10.78 7.17
N ALA A 103 14.21 -11.75 7.77
CA ALA A 103 13.84 -11.68 9.17
C ALA A 103 15.06 -11.86 10.08
N ILE A 104 15.17 -11.00 11.09
CA ILE A 104 16.11 -11.12 12.21
C ILE A 104 15.35 -11.70 13.38
N ILE A 105 15.79 -12.86 13.88
CA ILE A 105 15.13 -13.59 14.95
C ILE A 105 15.98 -13.47 16.22
N GLU A 106 15.33 -13.19 17.34
CA GLU A 106 15.91 -13.18 18.68
C GLU A 106 14.92 -13.85 19.63
N ASP A 107 15.38 -14.78 20.46
CA ASP A 107 14.55 -15.56 21.40
C ASP A 107 13.32 -16.23 20.75
N GLY A 108 13.49 -16.73 19.51
CA GLY A 108 12.43 -17.38 18.75
C GLY A 108 11.34 -16.44 18.23
N LYS A 109 11.50 -15.11 18.36
CA LYS A 109 10.58 -14.10 17.86
C LYS A 109 11.23 -13.25 16.78
N VAL A 110 10.43 -12.78 15.83
CA VAL A 110 10.89 -11.82 14.83
C VAL A 110 11.17 -10.49 15.53
N LYS A 111 12.44 -10.10 15.58
CA LYS A 111 12.89 -8.83 16.14
C LYS A 111 12.73 -7.69 15.14
N ASN A 112 13.09 -7.93 13.87
CA ASN A 112 13.02 -6.92 12.80
C ASN A 112 13.15 -7.58 11.41
N ILE A 113 12.90 -6.83 10.33
CA ILE A 113 13.20 -7.20 8.95
C ILE A 113 14.34 -6.32 8.43
N LYS A 114 15.40 -6.94 7.91
CA LYS A 114 16.51 -6.27 7.22
C LYS A 114 16.50 -6.62 5.74
N TYR A 115 17.25 -5.86 4.94
CA TYR A 115 17.42 -6.10 3.50
C TYR A 115 16.08 -6.24 2.77
N VAL A 116 15.19 -5.26 2.97
CA VAL A 116 13.91 -5.20 2.26
C VAL A 116 14.18 -5.25 0.75
N SER A 117 13.55 -6.20 0.07
CA SER A 117 13.72 -6.46 -1.36
C SER A 117 12.43 -6.27 -2.15
N SER A 118 11.30 -6.18 -1.45
CA SER A 118 10.00 -5.89 -2.02
C SER A 118 9.14 -5.07 -1.07
N VAL A 119 8.36 -4.16 -1.65
CA VAL A 119 7.37 -3.35 -0.98
C VAL A 119 6.07 -3.41 -1.78
N ASN A 120 4.93 -3.58 -1.10
CA ASN A 120 3.60 -3.57 -1.69
C ASN A 120 2.79 -2.48 -0.98
N LEU A 121 2.44 -1.42 -1.71
CA LEU A 121 1.58 -0.35 -1.21
C LEU A 121 0.15 -0.61 -1.67
N ARG A 122 -0.74 -0.93 -0.72
CA ARG A 122 -2.18 -1.06 -0.94
C ARG A 122 -2.85 0.25 -0.58
N ILE A 123 -3.58 0.78 -1.55
CA ILE A 123 -4.25 2.08 -1.44
C ILE A 123 -5.68 1.83 -0.95
N ALA A 124 -6.07 2.63 0.02
CA ALA A 124 -7.38 2.56 0.63
C ALA A 124 -8.26 3.62 -0.03
N HIS A 125 -9.43 3.18 -0.50
CA HIS A 125 -10.43 4.02 -1.13
C HIS A 125 -11.70 4.02 -0.31
N GLU A 126 -12.36 5.17 -0.25
CA GLU A 126 -13.73 5.23 0.25
C GLU A 126 -14.70 4.88 -0.87
N VAL A 127 -15.75 4.14 -0.54
CA VAL A 127 -16.83 3.82 -1.47
C VAL A 127 -18.09 4.45 -0.91
N ILE A 128 -18.38 5.69 -1.32
CA ILE A 128 -19.54 6.43 -0.84
C ILE A 128 -20.81 5.71 -1.29
N GLY A 129 -21.76 5.56 -0.37
CA GLY A 129 -23.02 4.86 -0.61
C GLY A 129 -22.93 3.33 -0.54
N CYS A 130 -21.76 2.75 -0.27
CA CYS A 130 -21.62 1.28 -0.17
C CYS A 130 -22.49 0.66 0.93
N ALA A 131 -22.81 1.44 1.96
CA ALA A 131 -23.63 1.02 3.08
C ALA A 131 -25.13 1.28 2.87
N ASP A 132 -25.55 2.05 1.87
CA ASP A 132 -26.94 2.55 1.78
C ASP A 132 -27.98 1.42 1.74
N ALA A 133 -27.66 0.34 1.04
CA ALA A 133 -28.53 -0.84 0.95
C ALA A 133 -28.58 -1.65 2.25
N VAL A 134 -27.55 -1.60 3.09
CA VAL A 134 -27.44 -2.41 4.31
C VAL A 134 -27.73 -1.63 5.60
N PHE A 135 -27.58 -0.30 5.56
CA PHE A 135 -27.73 0.59 6.72
C PHE A 135 -29.07 0.45 7.45
N PRO A 136 -30.22 0.28 6.77
CA PRO A 136 -31.51 0.06 7.43
C PRO A 136 -31.58 -1.24 8.26
N TYR A 137 -30.75 -2.23 7.96
CA TYR A 137 -30.75 -3.54 8.64
C TYR A 137 -29.81 -3.59 9.85
N VAL A 138 -28.88 -2.63 9.95
CA VAL A 138 -27.87 -2.57 11.02
C VAL A 138 -28.11 -1.41 11.99
N SER A 139 -29.20 -0.67 11.80
CA SER A 139 -29.61 0.42 12.69
C SER A 139 -31.03 0.21 13.22
N CYS A 140 -31.22 0.38 14.52
CA CYS A 140 -32.52 0.28 15.20
C CYS A 140 -32.62 1.37 16.27
N ASN A 141 -33.76 2.06 16.37
CA ASN A 141 -33.97 3.14 17.35
C ASN A 141 -32.85 4.22 17.35
N ARG A 142 -32.34 4.58 16.17
CA ARG A 142 -31.20 5.51 15.97
C ARG A 142 -29.89 5.04 16.63
N GLN A 143 -29.75 3.75 16.90
CA GLN A 143 -28.53 3.12 17.39
C GLN A 143 -28.06 2.06 16.40
N LEU A 144 -26.74 1.85 16.33
CA LEU A 144 -26.16 0.78 15.55
C LEU A 144 -26.32 -0.54 16.31
N CYS A 145 -26.83 -1.57 15.65
CA CYS A 145 -26.91 -2.92 16.22
C CYS A 145 -25.50 -3.54 16.28
N HIS A 146 -25.28 -4.45 17.23
CA HIS A 146 -24.10 -5.30 17.23
C HIS A 146 -24.08 -6.13 15.95
N THR A 147 -23.21 -5.76 15.01
CA THR A 147 -23.18 -6.31 13.66
C THR A 147 -21.78 -6.80 13.36
N LEU A 148 -21.66 -8.06 12.93
CA LEU A 148 -20.42 -8.62 12.42
C LEU A 148 -20.45 -8.59 10.89
N VAL A 149 -19.51 -7.89 10.28
CA VAL A 149 -19.32 -7.88 8.81
C VAL A 149 -18.22 -8.88 8.48
N ILE A 150 -18.53 -9.84 7.61
CA ILE A 150 -17.59 -10.89 7.17
C ILE A 150 -17.44 -10.79 5.66
N SER A 151 -16.21 -10.80 5.18
CA SER A 151 -15.89 -10.90 3.76
C SER A 151 -14.62 -11.76 3.57
N PRO A 152 -14.45 -12.38 2.38
CA PRO A 152 -13.17 -12.97 2.03
C PRO A 152 -12.04 -11.94 2.09
N PRO A 153 -10.80 -12.33 2.40
CA PRO A 153 -9.66 -11.45 2.22
C PRO A 153 -9.55 -11.07 0.73
N GLN A 154 -9.25 -9.80 0.44
CA GLN A 154 -8.97 -9.28 -0.91
C GLN A 154 -10.17 -9.10 -1.86
N VAL A 155 -11.34 -8.69 -1.36
CA VAL A 155 -12.39 -8.11 -2.22
C VAL A 155 -12.26 -6.59 -2.30
N TRP A 156 -12.47 -6.07 -3.53
CA TRP A 156 -12.45 -4.69 -4.06
C TRP A 156 -11.12 -4.19 -4.65
#